data_AF-A0A2T5BT69-F1
#
_entry.id   AF-A0A2T5BT69-F1
#
_cell.length_a   1.000
_cell.length_b   1.000
_cell.length_c   1.000
_cell.angle_alpha   90.00
_cell.angle_beta   90.00
_cell.angle_gamma   90.00
#
_symmetry.space_group_name_H-M   'P 1'
#
loop_
_entity.id
_entity.type
_entity.pdbx_description
1 polymer ?
#
loop_
_entity_poly.entity_id
_entity_poly.type
_entity_poly.pdbx_seq_one_letter_code
_entity_poly.pdbx_strand_id
1 'polypeptide(L)'
;MKSMNTLYKKYGLILVLLMAVFMPACEDVDPIVESIDFERAFTPLNVDVKVRNQINAEISWTIAQTIDHYVLEIHNDSLLFESLVLSQDVLPAEVPLTITLESEEQYSVRIKAISLNESRDESKWGTYAFKTDKENIFSPLPDANIGKQAVTLNWPAGSEVTHFMITPGDVRRDLTADEIAAGEATITDLDFATQYTVIMLNGTNPKQRGNVTFTTLPEGITLTPADDINEMITNAADGEIFLLEGGEFTAYQGTVTIDKSIKLKGLSSDNMPILNVQFVLADGAENVELESLELKGSYTDELLGPTVLDHAIQYSSNATAVGNLSLTGCYIHEYTKSLIAAGSGEFTTGDILFENCLVTEIYNDGGDFIDFRKSFPQSITLSNSTFANCATVNARDFFRLDGAAKGNSFDDGAHTPRIVARNNTFYNVMNSSSSTKRFYYVRWQNSVEELISENNIFAEMGASVYSNQGDTDMGTYSKNNYFNAAGYLDSSVNVYDNSSNYTTLDPGFADAANGDFTISNQSLIDNAVGAARWR
;
A
#
# COMPACT_ATOMS: atom_id res chain seq x y z
N MET A 1 -94.24 -0.07 -61.65
CA MET A 1 -93.79 -1.08 -60.65
C MET A 1 -92.31 -1.35 -60.90
N LYS A 2 -91.37 -0.60 -60.31
CA LYS A 2 -90.91 -0.70 -58.90
C LYS A 2 -90.79 -2.17 -58.42
N SER A 3 -90.04 -3.02 -59.13
CA SER A 3 -89.71 -4.37 -58.60
C SER A 3 -88.52 -5.09 -59.27
N MET A 4 -87.64 -4.43 -60.04
CA MET A 4 -86.61 -5.18 -60.80
C MET A 4 -85.20 -4.58 -60.81
N ASN A 5 -84.93 -3.51 -60.04
CA ASN A 5 -83.58 -2.94 -59.85
C ASN A 5 -82.93 -3.30 -58.51
N THR A 6 -83.61 -4.10 -57.69
CA THR A 6 -83.13 -4.49 -56.34
C THR A 6 -82.56 -5.91 -56.30
N LEU A 7 -82.71 -6.69 -57.37
CA LEU A 7 -82.30 -8.11 -57.40
C LEU A 7 -80.85 -8.28 -57.88
N TYR A 8 -80.39 -7.51 -58.87
CA TYR A 8 -78.99 -7.56 -59.35
C TYR A 8 -77.98 -6.90 -58.39
N LYS A 9 -78.42 -5.95 -57.54
CA LYS A 9 -77.58 -5.37 -56.48
C LYS A 9 -77.37 -6.31 -55.29
N LYS A 10 -78.22 -7.34 -55.10
CA LYS A 10 -78.11 -8.27 -53.97
C LYS A 10 -77.20 -9.46 -54.25
N TYR A 11 -77.05 -9.89 -55.51
CA TYR A 11 -76.16 -11.01 -55.86
C TYR A 11 -74.73 -10.58 -56.28
N GLY A 12 -74.54 -9.34 -56.76
CA GLY A 12 -73.19 -8.77 -56.95
C GLY A 12 -72.49 -8.41 -55.64
N LEU A 13 -73.25 -8.05 -54.60
CA LEU A 13 -72.71 -7.74 -53.27
C LEU A 13 -72.24 -9.00 -52.54
N ILE A 14 -72.90 -10.15 -52.77
CA ILE A 14 -72.58 -11.43 -52.12
C ILE A 14 -71.33 -12.09 -52.72
N LEU A 15 -71.02 -11.86 -54.00
CA LEU A 15 -69.82 -12.40 -54.65
C LEU A 15 -68.56 -11.57 -54.35
N VAL A 16 -68.69 -10.26 -54.08
CA VAL A 16 -67.59 -9.41 -53.59
C VAL A 16 -67.35 -9.61 -52.10
N LEU A 17 -68.39 -9.94 -51.31
CA LEU A 17 -68.23 -10.31 -49.90
C LEU A 17 -67.55 -11.69 -49.70
N LEU A 18 -67.57 -12.56 -50.71
CA LEU A 18 -66.96 -13.90 -50.64
C LEU A 18 -65.48 -13.95 -51.09
N MET A 19 -64.94 -12.89 -51.70
CA MET A 19 -63.52 -12.80 -52.11
C MET A 19 -62.62 -12.01 -51.14
N ALA A 20 -63.17 -11.46 -50.05
CA ALA A 20 -62.39 -10.75 -49.02
C ALA A 20 -61.96 -11.63 -47.83
N VAL A 21 -62.22 -12.95 -47.87
CA VAL A 21 -61.98 -13.88 -46.76
C VAL A 21 -60.62 -14.61 -46.86
N PHE A 22 -59.68 -14.14 -47.69
CA PHE A 22 -58.32 -14.72 -47.75
C PHE A 22 -57.22 -13.64 -47.77
N MET A 23 -57.22 -12.77 -46.77
CA MET A 23 -55.98 -12.18 -46.29
C MET A 23 -55.78 -12.68 -44.85
N PRO A 24 -54.73 -13.47 -44.54
CA PRO A 24 -54.34 -13.66 -43.16
C PRO A 24 -53.89 -12.29 -42.64
N ALA A 25 -54.79 -11.60 -41.96
CA ALA A 25 -54.42 -10.54 -41.05
C ALA A 25 -53.59 -11.20 -39.95
N CYS A 26 -52.33 -10.81 -39.86
CA CYS A 26 -51.46 -11.11 -38.75
C CYS A 26 -52.03 -10.38 -37.53
N GLU A 27 -52.73 -11.09 -36.65
CA GLU A 27 -52.99 -10.66 -35.28
C GLU A 27 -52.93 -11.89 -34.39
N ASP A 28 -51.70 -12.28 -34.06
CA ASP A 28 -51.35 -12.78 -32.73
C ASP A 28 -50.00 -12.13 -32.42
N VAL A 29 -50.05 -10.84 -32.08
CA VAL A 29 -48.98 -10.25 -31.28
C VAL A 29 -49.35 -10.63 -29.85
N ASP A 30 -48.52 -11.45 -29.21
CA ASP A 30 -48.67 -11.71 -27.78
C ASP A 30 -48.88 -10.37 -27.05
N PRO A 31 -49.83 -10.27 -26.11
CA PRO A 31 -50.01 -9.04 -25.35
C PRO A 31 -48.67 -8.65 -24.73
N ILE A 32 -48.24 -7.41 -24.96
CA ILE A 32 -47.08 -6.85 -24.26
C ILE A 32 -47.41 -6.98 -22.77
N VAL A 33 -46.57 -7.67 -22.02
CA VAL A 33 -46.64 -7.69 -20.56
C VAL A 33 -46.33 -6.27 -20.09
N GLU A 34 -47.36 -5.43 -19.97
CA GLU A 34 -47.21 -4.02 -19.57
C GLU A 34 -46.79 -3.89 -18.09
N SER A 35 -47.01 -4.93 -17.29
CA SER A 35 -46.56 -5.00 -15.91
C SER A 35 -46.39 -6.45 -15.45
N ILE A 36 -45.21 -6.78 -14.93
CA ILE A 36 -45.01 -7.99 -14.14
C ILE A 36 -45.34 -7.62 -12.69
N ASP A 37 -46.46 -8.12 -12.18
CA ASP A 37 -46.83 -7.94 -10.77
C ASP A 37 -46.39 -9.18 -9.98
N PHE A 38 -45.60 -8.95 -8.95
CA PHE A 38 -45.10 -10.00 -8.07
C PHE A 38 -45.89 -9.98 -6.78
N GLU A 39 -46.33 -11.15 -6.31
CA GLU A 39 -47.08 -11.31 -5.06
C GLU A 39 -46.27 -10.89 -3.82
N ARG A 40 -44.95 -10.75 -3.95
CA ARG A 40 -44.00 -10.52 -2.85
C ARG A 40 -42.92 -9.51 -3.21
N ALA A 41 -42.42 -8.77 -2.21
CA ALA A 41 -41.20 -7.98 -2.35
C ALA A 41 -39.97 -8.86 -2.66
N PHE A 42 -39.00 -8.32 -3.42
CA PHE A 42 -37.77 -9.03 -3.72
C PHE A 42 -36.87 -9.16 -2.49
N THR A 43 -36.26 -10.34 -2.33
CA THR A 43 -35.26 -10.59 -1.28
C THR A 43 -34.10 -9.59 -1.43
N PRO A 44 -33.63 -8.96 -0.34
CA PRO A 44 -32.40 -8.17 -0.36
C PRO A 44 -31.23 -8.99 -0.91
N LEU A 45 -30.58 -8.51 -1.97
CA LEU A 45 -29.43 -9.15 -2.60
C LEU A 45 -28.13 -8.42 -2.21
N ASN A 46 -27.01 -9.12 -2.35
CA ASN A 46 -25.68 -8.60 -2.03
C ASN A 46 -25.60 -8.07 -0.58
N VAL A 47 -26.17 -8.82 0.37
CA VAL A 47 -25.98 -8.52 1.79
C VAL A 47 -24.49 -8.69 2.08
N ASP A 48 -23.86 -7.62 2.53
CA ASP A 48 -22.45 -7.57 2.88
C ASP A 48 -22.30 -6.94 4.28
N VAL A 49 -21.37 -7.48 5.07
CA VAL A 49 -21.05 -6.98 6.40
C VAL A 49 -19.55 -6.76 6.48
N LYS A 50 -19.12 -5.51 6.67
CA LYS A 50 -17.73 -5.15 6.93
C LYS A 50 -17.58 -4.81 8.39
N VAL A 51 -16.74 -5.55 9.12
CA VAL A 51 -16.40 -5.24 10.51
C VAL A 51 -15.37 -4.10 10.51
N ARG A 52 -15.73 -2.99 11.14
CA ARG A 52 -14.91 -1.78 11.31
C ARG A 52 -14.56 -1.63 12.79
N ASN A 53 -13.35 -1.16 13.09
CA ASN A 53 -12.89 -0.92 14.47
C ASN A 53 -13.18 -2.11 15.41
N GLN A 54 -12.94 -3.33 14.91
CA GLN A 54 -13.11 -4.63 15.58
C GLN A 54 -14.55 -5.05 15.90
N ILE A 55 -15.41 -4.14 16.33
CA ILE A 55 -16.74 -4.47 16.88
C ILE A 55 -17.91 -3.81 16.14
N ASN A 56 -17.66 -2.92 15.19
CA ASN A 56 -18.72 -2.22 14.47
C ASN A 56 -19.04 -2.91 13.13
N ALA A 57 -20.19 -3.56 13.02
CA ALA A 57 -20.67 -4.15 11.78
C ALA A 57 -21.28 -3.07 10.87
N GLU A 58 -20.60 -2.70 9.79
CA GLU A 58 -21.13 -1.90 8.69
C GLU A 58 -21.88 -2.82 7.72
N ILE A 59 -23.20 -2.72 7.67
CA ILE A 59 -24.09 -3.64 6.95
C ILE A 59 -24.65 -2.91 5.73
N SER A 60 -24.59 -3.56 4.58
CA SER A 60 -25.09 -3.01 3.31
C SER A 60 -25.77 -4.08 2.45
N TRP A 61 -26.66 -3.64 1.55
CA TRP A 61 -27.31 -4.49 0.56
C TRP A 61 -27.82 -3.66 -0.62
N THR A 62 -28.22 -4.33 -1.71
CA THR A 62 -28.83 -3.66 -2.86
C THR A 62 -30.24 -3.20 -2.54
N ILE A 63 -30.46 -1.88 -2.59
CA ILE A 63 -31.79 -1.27 -2.39
C ILE A 63 -32.67 -1.55 -3.60
N ALA A 64 -33.84 -2.15 -3.37
CA ALA A 64 -34.83 -2.37 -4.41
C ALA A 64 -35.78 -1.16 -4.51
N GLN A 65 -36.33 -0.92 -5.70
CA GLN A 65 -37.35 0.12 -5.87
C GLN A 65 -38.65 -0.27 -5.12
N THR A 66 -39.43 0.72 -4.71
CA THR A 66 -40.77 0.53 -4.08
C THR A 66 -40.78 -0.22 -2.73
N ILE A 67 -39.73 -0.06 -1.93
CA ILE A 67 -39.62 -0.56 -0.56
C ILE A 67 -39.95 0.54 0.45
N ASP A 68 -40.75 0.20 1.45
CA ASP A 68 -41.10 1.07 2.58
C ASP A 68 -39.97 1.09 3.60
N HIS A 69 -39.66 -0.08 4.15
CA HIS A 69 -38.52 -0.32 5.04
C HIS A 69 -38.04 -1.78 4.95
N TYR A 70 -36.94 -2.06 5.63
CA TYR A 70 -36.39 -3.39 5.83
C TYR A 70 -36.48 -3.76 7.30
N VAL A 71 -36.71 -5.03 7.61
CA VAL A 71 -36.54 -5.57 8.97
C VAL A 71 -35.18 -6.25 9.03
N LEU A 72 -34.30 -5.76 9.89
CA LEU A 72 -32.97 -6.32 10.13
C LEU A 72 -32.92 -6.99 11.49
N GLU A 73 -32.36 -8.20 11.54
CA GLU A 73 -32.08 -8.90 12.79
C GLU A 73 -30.64 -9.41 12.84
N ILE A 74 -30.01 -9.27 14.00
CA ILE A 74 -28.69 -9.86 14.30
C ILE A 74 -28.85 -10.90 15.39
N HIS A 75 -28.20 -12.04 15.18
CA HIS A 75 -28.19 -13.16 16.10
C HIS A 75 -26.75 -13.56 16.43
N ASN A 76 -26.47 -13.92 17.68
CA ASN A 76 -25.18 -14.45 18.12
C ASN A 76 -25.15 -15.96 17.86
N ASP A 77 -25.04 -16.31 16.58
CA ASP A 77 -24.94 -17.69 16.08
C ASP A 77 -24.38 -17.72 14.66
N SER A 78 -24.34 -18.92 14.05
CA SER A 78 -23.93 -19.14 12.67
C SER A 78 -25.11 -19.67 11.83
N LEU A 79 -25.93 -18.75 11.35
CA LEU A 79 -27.11 -18.91 10.50
C LEU A 79 -28.21 -19.80 11.10
N LEU A 80 -28.25 -19.90 12.43
CA LEU A 80 -29.31 -20.63 13.13
C LEU A 80 -30.51 -19.72 13.41
N PHE A 81 -30.24 -18.44 13.68
CA PHE A 81 -31.22 -17.42 14.04
C PHE A 81 -32.05 -17.79 15.28
N GLU A 82 -31.39 -18.35 16.29
CA GLU A 82 -31.98 -18.78 17.56
C GLU A 82 -31.62 -17.83 18.72
N SER A 83 -30.51 -17.08 18.59
CA SER A 83 -29.94 -16.23 19.64
C SER A 83 -30.04 -14.75 19.28
N LEU A 84 -31.25 -14.17 19.38
CA LEU A 84 -31.50 -12.79 18.97
C LEU A 84 -30.72 -11.78 19.83
N VAL A 85 -29.95 -10.92 19.16
CA VAL A 85 -29.17 -9.83 19.77
C VAL A 85 -29.87 -8.50 19.53
N LEU A 86 -30.32 -8.25 18.30
CA LEU A 86 -30.92 -6.99 17.87
C LEU A 86 -31.98 -7.24 16.80
N SER A 87 -33.06 -6.47 16.81
CA SER A 87 -34.05 -6.37 15.74
C SER A 87 -34.47 -4.91 15.56
N GLN A 88 -34.44 -4.40 14.33
CA GLN A 88 -34.85 -3.03 14.03
C GLN A 88 -35.36 -2.87 12.60
N ASP A 89 -36.20 -1.86 12.40
CA ASP A 89 -36.61 -1.40 11.07
C ASP A 89 -35.56 -0.43 10.52
N VAL A 90 -35.26 -0.52 9.23
CA VAL A 90 -34.26 0.28 8.53
C VAL A 90 -34.85 0.86 7.25
N LEU A 91 -34.79 2.18 7.11
CA LEU A 91 -35.22 2.87 5.89
C LEU A 91 -34.20 2.70 4.78
N PRO A 92 -34.61 2.69 3.50
CA PRO A 92 -33.67 2.62 2.38
C PRO A 92 -32.55 3.68 2.42
N ALA A 93 -32.84 4.88 2.94
CA ALA A 93 -31.87 5.98 3.05
C ALA A 93 -30.82 5.78 4.17
N GLU A 94 -31.01 4.81 5.07
CA GLU A 94 -30.10 4.52 6.17
C GLU A 94 -29.07 3.45 5.82
N VAL A 95 -29.08 2.94 4.58
CA VAL A 95 -28.14 1.90 4.10
C VAL A 95 -26.97 2.57 3.37
N PRO A 96 -25.70 2.30 3.75
CA PRO A 96 -25.25 1.36 4.80
C PRO A 96 -25.44 1.90 6.22
N LEU A 97 -25.65 0.99 7.19
CA LEU A 97 -25.75 1.31 8.61
C LEU A 97 -24.66 0.62 9.43
N THR A 98 -24.39 1.13 10.63
CA THR A 98 -23.37 0.59 11.54
C THR A 98 -23.97 0.16 12.87
N ILE A 99 -23.66 -1.06 13.32
CA ILE A 99 -24.10 -1.62 14.61
C ILE A 99 -22.89 -2.08 15.42
N THR A 100 -22.77 -1.62 16.67
CA THR A 100 -21.73 -2.05 17.61
C THR A 100 -22.14 -3.35 18.31
N LEU A 101 -21.24 -4.33 18.34
CA LEU A 101 -21.46 -5.68 18.89
C LEU A 101 -20.37 -6.04 19.91
N GLU A 102 -20.45 -7.22 20.52
CA GLU A 102 -19.38 -7.73 21.38
C GLU A 102 -18.21 -8.24 20.53
N SER A 103 -16.98 -8.13 21.04
CA SER A 103 -15.76 -8.59 20.35
C SER A 103 -15.61 -10.12 20.35
N GLU A 104 -14.92 -10.66 19.34
CA GLU A 104 -14.59 -12.09 19.21
C GLU A 104 -15.80 -13.05 19.10
N GLU A 105 -16.97 -12.51 18.77
CA GLU A 105 -18.23 -13.25 18.75
C GLU A 105 -18.67 -13.59 17.33
N GLN A 106 -19.28 -14.75 17.16
CA GLN A 106 -19.87 -15.18 15.88
C GLN A 106 -21.30 -14.66 15.79
N TYR A 107 -21.60 -13.95 14.69
CA TYR A 107 -22.90 -13.39 14.42
C TYR A 107 -23.46 -13.82 13.07
N SER A 108 -24.78 -13.67 12.96
CA SER A 108 -25.54 -13.83 11.73
C SER A 108 -26.57 -12.73 11.61
N VAL A 109 -26.62 -12.07 10.46
CA VAL A 109 -27.64 -11.08 10.12
C VAL A 109 -28.65 -11.68 9.15
N ARG A 110 -29.92 -11.35 9.34
CA ARG A 110 -30.97 -11.59 8.34
C ARG A 110 -31.76 -10.32 8.08
N ILE A 111 -32.10 -10.08 6.82
CA ILE A 111 -32.81 -8.88 6.35
C ILE A 111 -33.97 -9.27 5.44
N LYS A 112 -35.16 -8.73 5.66
CA LYS A 112 -36.30 -8.84 4.74
C LYS A 112 -36.84 -7.45 4.38
N ALA A 113 -37.42 -7.32 3.20
CA ALA A 113 -37.97 -6.08 2.66
C ALA A 113 -39.49 -6.05 2.82
N ILE A 114 -40.02 -4.88 3.20
CA ILE A 114 -41.44 -4.57 3.27
C ILE A 114 -41.78 -3.58 2.14
N SER A 115 -42.73 -3.93 1.27
CA SER A 115 -43.05 -3.07 0.12
C SER A 115 -43.89 -1.86 0.53
N LEU A 116 -43.75 -0.74 -0.19
CA LEU A 116 -44.70 0.39 -0.12
C LEU A 116 -46.11 -0.01 -0.58
N ASN A 117 -46.24 -1.08 -1.36
CA ASN A 117 -47.54 -1.63 -1.71
C ASN A 117 -47.97 -2.64 -0.64
N GLU A 118 -48.90 -2.22 0.22
CA GLU A 118 -49.47 -3.04 1.31
C GLU A 118 -50.15 -4.33 0.81
N SER A 119 -50.45 -4.45 -0.49
CA SER A 119 -51.02 -5.68 -1.07
C SER A 119 -49.98 -6.77 -1.37
N ARG A 120 -48.68 -6.49 -1.18
CA ARG A 120 -47.60 -7.45 -1.42
C ARG A 120 -47.10 -8.06 -0.12
N ASP A 121 -46.83 -9.36 -0.15
CA ASP A 121 -46.16 -10.05 0.94
C ASP A 121 -44.75 -9.50 1.18
N GLU A 122 -44.28 -9.58 2.43
CA GLU A 122 -42.88 -9.34 2.80
C GLU A 122 -41.91 -10.25 2.06
N SER A 123 -40.69 -9.80 1.77
CA SER A 123 -39.71 -10.64 1.08
C SER A 123 -39.32 -11.88 1.88
N LYS A 124 -38.62 -12.83 1.23
CA LYS A 124 -37.83 -13.81 1.98
C LYS A 124 -36.63 -13.10 2.62
N TRP A 125 -36.02 -13.75 3.61
CA TRP A 125 -34.80 -13.26 4.26
C TRP A 125 -33.59 -13.40 3.32
N GLY A 126 -32.81 -12.32 3.19
CA GLY A 126 -31.39 -12.39 2.83
C GLY A 126 -30.57 -12.58 4.10
N THR A 127 -29.48 -13.35 4.05
CA THR A 127 -28.72 -13.74 5.24
C THR A 127 -27.22 -13.63 5.02
N TYR A 128 -26.49 -13.33 6.09
CA TYR A 128 -25.03 -13.29 6.07
C TYR A 128 -24.47 -13.64 7.46
N ALA A 129 -23.35 -14.35 7.53
CA ALA A 129 -22.66 -14.65 8.79
C ALA A 129 -21.29 -13.98 8.82
N PHE A 130 -20.93 -13.42 9.96
CA PHE A 130 -19.69 -12.67 10.17
C PHE A 130 -19.21 -12.84 11.61
N LYS A 131 -17.94 -12.53 11.86
CA LYS A 131 -17.35 -12.60 13.19
C LYS A 131 -16.76 -11.23 13.53
N THR A 132 -17.00 -10.73 14.73
CA THR A 132 -16.30 -9.53 15.22
C THR A 132 -14.85 -9.87 15.57
N ASP A 133 -13.96 -8.90 15.43
CA ASP A 133 -12.56 -9.07 15.80
C ASP A 133 -12.37 -8.92 17.32
N LYS A 134 -11.17 -9.24 17.79
CA LYS A 134 -10.81 -9.14 19.21
C LYS A 134 -10.62 -7.68 19.63
N GLU A 135 -11.06 -7.33 20.84
CA GLU A 135 -10.82 -6.01 21.43
C GLU A 135 -9.32 -5.74 21.63
N ASN A 136 -8.91 -4.48 21.45
CA ASN A 136 -7.60 -4.00 21.82
C ASN A 136 -7.66 -2.63 22.52
N ILE A 137 -7.50 -2.60 23.84
CA ILE A 137 -7.50 -1.38 24.67
C ILE A 137 -6.11 -0.78 24.89
N PHE A 138 -5.05 -1.39 24.35
CA PHE A 138 -3.74 -0.77 24.40
C PHE A 138 -3.79 0.58 23.68
N SER A 139 -3.16 1.58 24.29
CA SER A 139 -2.83 2.81 23.58
C SER A 139 -1.81 2.50 22.47
N PRO A 140 -1.69 3.34 21.42
CA PRO A 140 -0.60 3.24 20.48
C PRO A 140 0.74 3.13 21.21
N LEU A 141 1.59 2.19 20.80
CA LEU A 141 2.89 1.96 21.41
C LEU A 141 3.95 2.82 20.70
N PRO A 142 4.42 3.93 21.29
CA PRO A 142 5.47 4.74 20.67
C PRO A 142 6.83 4.03 20.75
N ASP A 143 7.69 4.27 19.76
CA ASP A 143 9.04 3.70 19.71
C ASP A 143 9.87 4.02 20.97
N ALA A 144 9.67 5.21 21.56
CA ALA A 144 10.35 5.65 22.78
C ALA A 144 10.05 4.75 24.01
N ASN A 145 8.95 3.99 23.97
CA ASN A 145 8.59 3.03 25.02
C ASN A 145 9.20 1.64 24.80
N ILE A 146 9.90 1.42 23.67
CA ILE A 146 10.55 0.15 23.34
C ILE A 146 12.05 0.29 23.61
N GLY A 147 12.50 -0.39 24.65
CA GLY A 147 13.92 -0.47 25.01
C GLY A 147 14.63 -1.67 24.41
N LYS A 148 15.92 -1.79 24.76
CA LYS A 148 16.76 -2.95 24.42
C LYS A 148 16.28 -4.26 25.05
N GLN A 149 15.77 -4.19 26.28
CA GLN A 149 15.34 -5.35 27.07
C GLN A 149 14.05 -5.07 27.86
N ALA A 150 13.31 -4.05 27.47
CA ALA A 150 12.08 -3.66 28.16
C ALA A 150 11.09 -3.03 27.20
N VAL A 151 9.81 -3.05 27.56
CA VAL A 151 8.76 -2.26 26.92
C VAL A 151 7.84 -1.65 27.98
N THR A 152 7.36 -0.44 27.75
CA THR A 152 6.30 0.17 28.57
C THR A 152 4.99 0.23 27.78
N LEU A 153 3.97 -0.44 28.30
CA LEU A 153 2.64 -0.53 27.70
C LEU A 153 1.65 0.31 28.49
N ASN A 154 0.74 1.00 27.79
CA ASN A 154 -0.28 1.86 28.37
C ASN A 154 -1.68 1.47 27.90
N TRP A 155 -2.67 1.64 28.77
CA TRP A 155 -4.10 1.41 28.53
C TRP A 155 -4.94 2.30 29.46
N PRO A 156 -6.27 2.39 29.28
CA PRO A 156 -7.10 3.22 30.17
C PRO A 156 -6.99 2.79 31.65
N ALA A 157 -6.62 3.74 32.51
CA ALA A 157 -6.49 3.55 33.95
C ALA A 157 -7.75 2.92 34.58
N GLY A 158 -7.55 1.95 35.47
CA GLY A 158 -8.64 1.25 36.16
C GLY A 158 -9.41 0.23 35.32
N SER A 159 -8.93 -0.11 34.11
CA SER A 159 -9.54 -1.15 33.27
C SER A 159 -9.53 -2.51 33.97
N GLU A 160 -10.58 -3.31 33.73
CA GLU A 160 -10.66 -4.69 34.25
C GLU A 160 -9.73 -5.63 33.47
N VAL A 161 -8.53 -5.85 34.01
CA VAL A 161 -7.47 -6.67 33.43
C VAL A 161 -6.75 -7.45 34.54
N THR A 162 -6.16 -8.60 34.21
CA THR A 162 -5.54 -9.47 35.22
C THR A 162 -4.09 -9.82 34.94
N HIS A 163 -3.72 -10.08 33.69
CA HIS A 163 -2.37 -10.51 33.34
C HIS A 163 -2.03 -10.27 31.87
N PHE A 164 -0.74 -10.33 31.59
CA PHE A 164 -0.17 -10.46 30.26
C PHE A 164 0.20 -11.92 29.98
N MET A 165 0.00 -12.32 28.73
CA MET A 165 0.66 -13.47 28.11
C MET A 165 1.66 -12.93 27.09
N ILE A 166 2.93 -13.25 27.29
CA ILE A 166 4.05 -12.71 26.53
C ILE A 166 4.66 -13.86 25.73
N THR A 167 4.74 -13.69 24.41
CA THR A 167 5.37 -14.61 23.47
C THR A 167 6.54 -13.88 22.80
N PRO A 168 7.72 -14.50 22.58
CA PRO A 168 8.09 -15.90 22.87
C PRO A 168 8.15 -16.24 24.36
N GLY A 169 8.06 -17.54 24.66
CA GLY A 169 8.20 -18.09 26.02
C GLY A 169 6.89 -18.39 26.75
N ASP A 170 5.75 -17.96 26.20
CA ASP A 170 4.40 -18.11 26.77
C ASP A 170 4.35 -17.74 28.25
N VAL A 171 5.04 -16.65 28.59
CA VAL A 171 5.23 -16.17 29.95
C VAL A 171 3.96 -15.47 30.42
N ARG A 172 3.39 -15.98 31.50
CA ARG A 172 2.32 -15.30 32.23
C ARG A 172 2.92 -14.29 33.22
N ARG A 173 2.54 -13.02 33.07
CA ARG A 173 2.90 -11.95 34.02
C ARG A 173 1.63 -11.33 34.59
N ASP A 174 1.34 -11.61 35.86
CA ASP A 174 0.18 -11.02 36.54
C ASP A 174 0.39 -9.51 36.75
N LEU A 175 -0.67 -8.72 36.52
CA LEU A 175 -0.67 -7.28 36.74
C LEU A 175 -0.88 -6.95 38.21
N THR A 176 -0.11 -6.01 38.72
CA THR A 176 -0.26 -5.48 40.07
C THR A 176 -1.43 -4.50 40.17
N ALA A 177 -1.93 -4.28 41.38
CA ALA A 177 -3.01 -3.32 41.63
C ALA A 177 -2.62 -1.89 41.20
N ASP A 178 -1.35 -1.52 41.37
CA ASP A 178 -0.85 -0.19 41.01
C ASP A 178 -0.75 -0.01 39.48
N GLU A 179 -0.28 -1.03 38.75
CA GLU A 179 -0.27 -1.02 37.28
C GLU A 179 -1.70 -0.92 36.71
N ILE A 180 -2.66 -1.65 37.30
CA ILE A 180 -4.08 -1.58 36.92
C ILE A 180 -4.65 -0.18 37.18
N ALA A 181 -4.36 0.40 38.35
CA ALA A 181 -4.84 1.72 38.71
C ALA A 181 -4.23 2.83 37.84
N ALA A 182 -2.97 2.68 37.44
CA ALA A 182 -2.28 3.63 36.56
C ALA A 182 -2.64 3.45 35.08
N GLY A 183 -2.99 2.22 34.66
CA GLY A 183 -3.13 1.89 33.24
C GLY A 183 -1.78 1.79 32.54
N GLU A 184 -0.73 1.36 33.25
CA GLU A 184 0.63 1.30 32.75
C GLU A 184 1.39 0.11 33.35
N ALA A 185 2.20 -0.56 32.53
CA ALA A 185 3.16 -1.55 33.01
C ALA A 185 4.43 -1.55 32.17
N THR A 186 5.57 -1.75 32.84
CA THR A 186 6.85 -2.00 32.17
C THR A 186 7.20 -3.48 32.29
N ILE A 187 7.40 -4.13 31.14
CA ILE A 187 7.89 -5.51 31.04
C ILE A 187 9.40 -5.42 30.86
N THR A 188 10.17 -6.09 31.70
CA THR A 188 11.65 -6.13 31.66
C THR A 188 12.15 -7.52 31.28
N ASP A 189 13.48 -7.69 31.27
CA ASP A 189 14.15 -8.98 31.05
C ASP A 189 13.81 -9.60 29.68
N LEU A 190 13.57 -8.74 28.70
CA LEU A 190 13.40 -9.12 27.31
C LEU A 190 14.76 -9.34 26.64
N ASP A 191 14.77 -10.18 25.62
CA ASP A 191 15.93 -10.42 24.76
C ASP A 191 16.05 -9.27 23.74
N PHE A 192 17.28 -8.95 23.32
CA PHE A 192 17.55 -7.94 22.30
C PHE A 192 17.03 -8.38 20.93
N ALA A 193 16.69 -7.42 20.06
CA ALA A 193 16.30 -7.66 18.67
C ALA A 193 15.21 -8.75 18.49
N THR A 194 14.32 -8.91 19.47
CA THR A 194 13.37 -10.02 19.54
C THR A 194 11.95 -9.49 19.40
N GLN A 195 11.20 -10.05 18.46
CA GLN A 195 9.78 -9.74 18.30
C GLN A 195 8.99 -10.39 19.45
N TYR A 196 8.29 -9.56 20.21
CA TYR A 196 7.35 -9.97 21.24
C TYR A 196 5.91 -9.69 20.82
N THR A 197 5.01 -10.58 21.22
CA THR A 197 3.57 -10.35 21.21
C THR A 197 3.07 -10.42 22.65
N VAL A 198 2.36 -9.37 23.09
CA VAL A 198 1.78 -9.28 24.42
C VAL A 198 0.27 -9.25 24.29
N ILE A 199 -0.38 -10.28 24.84
CA ILE A 199 -1.83 -10.37 24.93
C ILE A 199 -2.24 -10.04 26.37
N MET A 200 -3.08 -9.02 26.53
CA MET A 200 -3.68 -8.63 27.81
C MET A 200 -5.04 -9.32 27.98
N LEU A 201 -5.29 -9.86 29.16
CA LEU A 201 -6.43 -10.73 29.44
C LEU A 201 -7.18 -10.31 30.72
N ASN A 202 -8.46 -10.66 30.82
CA ASN A 202 -9.27 -10.49 32.04
C ASN A 202 -9.90 -11.82 32.50
N GLY A 203 -9.61 -12.26 33.73
CA GLY A 203 -10.27 -13.39 34.39
C GLY A 203 -9.71 -14.81 34.08
N THR A 204 -10.50 -15.84 34.42
CA THR A 204 -10.14 -17.28 34.36
C THR A 204 -10.53 -18.00 33.06
N ASN A 205 -11.53 -17.50 32.33
CA ASN A 205 -11.83 -17.86 30.94
C ASN A 205 -11.58 -16.60 30.09
N PRO A 206 -10.31 -16.25 29.85
CA PRO A 206 -9.97 -14.86 29.68
C PRO A 206 -10.37 -14.33 28.31
N LYS A 207 -11.20 -13.28 28.30
CA LYS A 207 -11.41 -12.46 27.11
C LYS A 207 -10.15 -11.65 26.85
N GLN A 208 -9.69 -11.62 25.60
CA GLN A 208 -8.62 -10.73 25.18
C GLN A 208 -9.09 -9.28 25.32
N ARG A 209 -8.28 -8.47 26.01
CA ARG A 209 -8.49 -7.03 26.18
C ARG A 209 -7.50 -6.22 25.37
N GLY A 210 -6.31 -6.77 25.13
CA GLY A 210 -5.25 -6.09 24.41
C GLY A 210 -4.38 -7.07 23.62
N ASN A 211 -3.86 -6.62 22.50
CA ASN A 211 -2.84 -7.32 21.73
C ASN A 211 -1.87 -6.31 21.12
N VAL A 212 -0.58 -6.45 21.40
CA VAL A 212 0.45 -5.60 20.82
C VAL A 212 1.64 -6.45 20.42
N THR A 213 2.19 -6.17 19.24
CA THR A 213 3.43 -6.78 18.75
C THR A 213 4.47 -5.69 18.59
N PHE A 214 5.68 -5.94 19.08
CA PHE A 214 6.81 -5.01 18.99
C PHE A 214 8.12 -5.79 18.91
N THR A 215 9.21 -5.13 18.53
CA THR A 215 10.55 -5.74 18.51
C THR A 215 11.47 -4.90 19.38
N THR A 216 12.11 -5.51 20.37
CA THR A 216 13.10 -4.83 21.22
C THR A 216 14.30 -4.34 20.41
N LEU A 217 14.98 -3.31 20.91
CA LEU A 217 16.17 -2.76 20.24
C LEU A 217 17.33 -3.77 20.27
N PRO A 218 18.20 -3.78 19.23
CA PRO A 218 19.41 -4.59 19.25
C PRO A 218 20.41 -4.10 20.30
N GLU A 219 21.37 -4.96 20.64
CA GLU A 219 22.57 -4.51 21.34
C GLU A 219 23.40 -3.62 20.41
N GLY A 220 23.91 -2.50 20.92
CA GLY A 220 24.63 -1.51 20.11
C GLY A 220 25.02 -0.26 20.90
N ILE A 221 25.92 0.53 20.32
CA ILE A 221 26.44 1.79 20.85
C ILE A 221 25.42 2.90 20.61
N THR A 222 25.01 3.59 21.66
CA THR A 222 24.13 4.75 21.53
C THR A 222 24.93 5.99 21.15
N LEU A 223 24.51 6.70 20.10
CA LEU A 223 25.07 7.97 19.67
C LEU A 223 24.07 9.10 19.89
N THR A 224 24.59 10.26 20.24
CA THR A 224 23.86 11.52 20.42
C THR A 224 24.21 12.49 19.29
N PRO A 225 23.39 13.51 19.03
CA PRO A 225 23.70 14.53 18.01
C PRO A 225 25.04 15.27 18.18
N ALA A 226 25.68 15.17 19.34
CA ALA A 226 27.00 15.75 19.61
C ALA A 226 28.18 14.89 19.09
N ASP A 227 27.93 13.61 18.76
CA ASP A 227 28.96 12.69 18.29
C ASP A 227 29.30 12.90 16.81
N ASP A 228 30.57 12.74 16.45
CA ASP A 228 31.04 12.77 15.06
C ASP A 228 30.76 11.41 14.39
N ILE A 229 29.71 11.36 13.56
CA ILE A 229 29.28 10.11 12.92
C ILE A 229 30.36 9.50 12.02
N ASN A 230 31.20 10.33 11.38
CA ASN A 230 32.26 9.85 10.50
C ASN A 230 33.40 9.23 11.32
N GLU A 231 33.78 9.85 12.44
CA GLU A 231 34.74 9.27 13.38
C GLU A 231 34.23 7.96 13.97
N MET A 232 32.96 7.90 14.37
CA MET A 232 32.33 6.69 14.92
C MET A 232 32.35 5.53 13.92
N ILE A 233 31.98 5.77 12.66
CA ILE A 233 32.01 4.76 11.59
C ILE A 233 33.44 4.35 11.24
N THR A 234 34.37 5.31 11.18
CA THR A 234 35.79 5.03 10.90
C THR A 234 36.39 4.09 11.95
N ASN A 235 36.08 4.33 13.23
CA ASN A 235 36.61 3.56 14.35
C ASN A 235 35.81 2.29 14.68
N ALA A 236 34.65 2.09 14.04
CA ALA A 236 33.78 0.95 14.28
C ALA A 236 34.48 -0.38 13.94
N ALA A 237 34.15 -1.41 14.74
CA ALA A 237 34.42 -2.79 14.39
C ALA A 237 33.50 -3.22 13.22
N ASP A 238 33.90 -4.27 12.50
CA ASP A 238 33.02 -4.91 11.52
C ASP A 238 31.80 -5.53 12.23
N GLY A 239 30.61 -5.23 11.73
CA GLY A 239 29.32 -5.62 12.30
C GLY A 239 28.78 -4.70 13.40
N GLU A 240 29.40 -3.54 13.66
CA GLU A 240 28.97 -2.63 14.72
C GLU A 240 27.55 -2.07 14.48
N ILE A 241 26.78 -1.94 15.57
CA ILE A 241 25.43 -1.38 15.55
C ILE A 241 25.43 -0.05 16.32
N PHE A 242 25.08 1.02 15.61
CA PHE A 242 24.86 2.34 16.20
C PHE A 242 23.36 2.62 16.33
N LEU A 243 22.97 3.04 17.53
CA LEU A 243 21.62 3.48 17.88
C LEU A 243 21.61 4.99 18.08
N LEU A 244 21.02 5.71 17.14
CA LEU A 244 21.11 7.17 17.09
C LEU A 244 19.88 7.79 17.76
N GLU A 245 20.13 8.65 18.74
CA GLU A 245 19.10 9.55 19.30
C GLU A 245 18.66 10.58 18.26
N GLY A 246 17.40 11.02 18.34
CA GLY A 246 16.86 12.02 17.43
C GLY A 246 17.53 13.39 17.59
N GLY A 247 17.61 14.13 16.48
CA GLY A 247 18.31 15.41 16.38
C GLY A 247 19.30 15.44 15.22
N GLU A 248 19.84 16.62 14.91
CA GLU A 248 20.76 16.83 13.78
C GLU A 248 22.22 16.62 14.20
N PHE A 249 22.90 15.69 13.55
CA PHE A 249 24.30 15.34 13.81
C PHE A 249 25.23 16.30 13.07
N THR A 250 25.48 17.47 13.66
CA THR A 250 26.22 18.54 12.99
C THR A 250 27.74 18.43 13.11
N ALA A 251 28.25 17.53 13.97
CA ALA A 251 29.69 17.37 14.22
C ALA A 251 30.47 16.96 12.97
N TYR A 252 29.83 16.22 12.07
CA TYR A 252 30.35 15.92 10.73
C TYR A 252 29.24 16.03 9.68
N GLN A 253 29.55 16.73 8.59
CA GLN A 253 28.68 16.90 7.43
C GLN A 253 29.55 16.75 6.19
N GLY A 254 29.07 16.05 5.15
CA GLY A 254 29.88 15.75 3.97
C GLY A 254 29.87 14.28 3.56
N THR A 255 31.04 13.74 3.21
CA THR A 255 31.15 12.39 2.63
C THR A 255 31.70 11.39 3.63
N VAL A 256 30.91 10.37 3.96
CA VAL A 256 31.29 9.30 4.89
C VAL A 256 31.55 8.01 4.12
N THR A 257 32.74 7.43 4.26
CA THR A 257 33.07 6.13 3.66
C THR A 257 32.68 5.00 4.60
N ILE A 258 32.04 3.96 4.07
CA ILE A 258 31.73 2.71 4.78
C ILE A 258 32.47 1.59 4.06
N ASP A 259 33.40 0.94 4.75
CA ASP A 259 34.30 -0.12 4.26
C ASP A 259 34.24 -1.39 5.14
N LYS A 260 33.14 -1.55 5.88
CA LYS A 260 32.85 -2.67 6.78
C LYS A 260 31.34 -2.83 6.93
N SER A 261 30.88 -3.96 7.46
CA SER A 261 29.46 -4.13 7.79
C SER A 261 29.10 -3.25 8.96
N ILE A 262 27.99 -2.50 8.86
CA ILE A 262 27.49 -1.65 9.94
C ILE A 262 25.97 -1.54 9.89
N LYS A 263 25.37 -1.23 11.04
CA LYS A 263 23.99 -0.81 11.15
C LYS A 263 23.87 0.57 11.80
N LEU A 264 23.19 1.50 11.15
CA LEU A 264 22.79 2.79 11.70
C LEU A 264 21.28 2.78 11.88
N LYS A 265 20.80 2.82 13.12
CA LYS A 265 19.36 2.77 13.44
C LYS A 265 18.95 3.97 14.29
N GLY A 266 17.99 4.76 13.81
CA GLY A 266 17.31 5.76 14.63
C GLY A 266 16.46 5.10 15.72
N LEU A 267 16.48 5.66 16.92
CA LEU A 267 15.72 5.15 18.07
C LEU A 267 14.20 5.39 17.98
N SER A 268 13.77 6.34 17.14
CA SER A 268 12.36 6.67 16.97
C SER A 268 12.08 7.14 15.54
N SER A 269 11.02 6.61 14.95
CA SER A 269 10.51 7.06 13.64
C SER A 269 9.82 8.42 13.68
N ASP A 270 9.31 8.85 14.84
CA ASP A 270 8.70 10.17 15.05
C ASP A 270 9.73 11.30 15.24
N ASN A 271 10.95 10.95 15.63
CA ASN A 271 12.07 11.87 15.84
C ASN A 271 13.36 11.26 15.28
N MET A 272 13.44 11.18 13.95
CA MET A 272 14.58 10.59 13.27
C MET A 272 15.86 11.41 13.48
N PRO A 273 17.03 10.76 13.64
CA PRO A 273 18.31 11.43 13.55
C PRO A 273 18.51 11.98 12.13
N ILE A 274 18.95 13.23 12.03
CA ILE A 274 19.24 13.92 10.77
C ILE A 274 20.74 13.85 10.50
N LEU A 275 21.10 13.24 9.37
CA LEU A 275 22.49 13.11 8.90
C LEU A 275 22.66 13.85 7.58
N ASN A 276 23.48 14.91 7.59
CA ASN A 276 23.82 15.66 6.38
C ASN A 276 25.01 15.03 5.65
N VAL A 277 24.83 13.81 5.16
CA VAL A 277 25.92 12.98 4.64
C VAL A 277 25.61 12.33 3.29
N GLN A 278 26.68 12.08 2.55
CA GLN A 278 26.72 11.19 1.39
C GLN A 278 27.52 9.96 1.81
N PHE A 279 26.91 8.78 1.73
CA PHE A 279 27.64 7.55 2.02
C PHE A 279 28.37 7.03 0.79
N VAL A 280 29.65 6.69 0.94
CA VAL A 280 30.47 6.02 -0.07
C VAL A 280 30.72 4.59 0.38
N LEU A 281 30.12 3.62 -0.30
CA LEU A 281 30.32 2.20 -0.02
C LEU A 281 31.57 1.70 -0.74
N ALA A 282 32.50 1.11 0.02
CA ALA A 282 33.77 0.59 -0.47
C ALA A 282 33.93 -0.91 -0.15
N ASP A 283 35.03 -1.51 -0.64
CA ASP A 283 35.36 -2.90 -0.34
C ASP A 283 35.38 -3.14 1.18
N GLY A 284 34.77 -4.25 1.61
CA GLY A 284 34.59 -4.61 3.02
C GLY A 284 33.18 -4.28 3.57
N ALA A 285 32.41 -3.40 2.90
CA ALA A 285 31.01 -3.16 3.24
C ALA A 285 30.10 -4.33 2.80
N GLU A 286 30.17 -5.46 3.51
CA GLU A 286 29.42 -6.69 3.19
C GLU A 286 27.93 -6.60 3.54
N ASN A 287 27.56 -5.84 4.57
CA ASN A 287 26.17 -5.57 4.93
C ASN A 287 26.03 -4.18 5.57
N VAL A 288 25.37 -3.26 4.87
CA VAL A 288 25.10 -1.91 5.36
C VAL A 288 23.60 -1.73 5.55
N GLU A 289 23.18 -1.52 6.80
CA GLU A 289 21.78 -1.32 7.18
C GLU A 289 21.57 0.10 7.70
N LEU A 290 20.67 0.85 7.05
CA LEU A 290 20.25 2.18 7.44
C LEU A 290 18.76 2.13 7.79
N GLU A 291 18.40 2.43 9.04
CA GLU A 291 17.04 2.24 9.53
C GLU A 291 16.53 3.47 10.30
N SER A 292 15.36 3.97 9.93
CA SER A 292 14.72 5.13 10.59
C SER A 292 15.64 6.36 10.68
N LEU A 293 16.30 6.72 9.58
CA LEU A 293 17.19 7.89 9.49
C LEU A 293 16.60 8.94 8.55
N GLU A 294 16.85 10.21 8.86
CA GLU A 294 16.71 11.31 7.90
C GLU A 294 18.06 11.60 7.24
N LEU A 295 18.20 11.25 5.96
CA LEU A 295 19.37 11.53 5.15
C LEU A 295 19.11 12.78 4.32
N LYS A 296 19.79 13.87 4.67
CA LYS A 296 19.55 15.20 4.10
C LYS A 296 20.77 15.69 3.32
N GLY A 297 20.66 15.79 2.00
CA GLY A 297 21.79 16.19 1.16
C GLY A 297 22.18 17.67 1.32
N SER A 298 21.30 18.54 1.83
CA SER A 298 21.59 19.95 2.03
C SER A 298 22.01 20.30 3.47
N TYR A 299 22.91 21.26 3.59
CA TYR A 299 23.32 21.83 4.87
C TYR A 299 23.97 23.21 4.69
N THR A 300 24.31 23.88 5.79
CA THR A 300 25.08 25.12 5.77
C THR A 300 26.49 24.84 6.29
N ASP A 301 27.46 24.85 5.39
CA ASP A 301 28.87 24.77 5.74
C ASP A 301 29.35 26.12 6.30
N GLU A 302 30.14 26.09 7.38
CA GLU A 302 30.62 27.33 8.03
C GLU A 302 31.51 28.19 7.11
N LEU A 303 32.20 27.58 6.14
CA LEU A 303 33.14 28.24 5.25
C LEU A 303 32.55 28.50 3.86
N LEU A 304 31.75 27.57 3.34
CA LEU A 304 31.21 27.59 1.98
C LEU A 304 29.77 28.12 1.90
N GLY A 305 29.05 28.18 3.03
CA GLY A 305 27.65 28.56 3.08
C GLY A 305 26.73 27.41 2.63
N PRO A 306 25.54 27.71 2.06
CA PRO A 306 24.61 26.69 1.60
C PRO A 306 25.28 25.69 0.65
N THR A 307 25.29 24.43 1.05
CA THR A 307 25.95 23.32 0.36
C THR A 307 24.94 22.20 0.14
N VAL A 308 25.04 21.52 -1.00
CA VAL A 308 24.19 20.38 -1.35
C VAL A 308 25.08 19.26 -1.87
N LEU A 309 24.94 18.07 -1.28
CA LEU A 309 25.67 16.87 -1.68
C LEU A 309 25.13 16.33 -3.00
N ASP A 310 25.98 15.58 -3.70
CA ASP A 310 25.66 15.06 -5.02
C ASP A 310 24.74 13.82 -4.92
N HIS A 311 25.08 12.88 -4.05
CA HIS A 311 24.45 11.57 -4.00
C HIS A 311 24.06 11.19 -2.57
N ALA A 312 22.94 10.49 -2.39
CA ALA A 312 22.66 9.89 -1.09
C ALA A 312 23.63 8.72 -0.82
N ILE A 313 23.70 7.79 -1.78
CA ILE A 313 24.60 6.64 -1.76
C ILE A 313 25.47 6.66 -3.02
N GLN A 314 26.77 6.49 -2.85
CA GLN A 314 27.73 6.29 -3.91
C GLN A 314 28.49 5.00 -3.68
N TYR A 315 28.69 4.20 -4.73
CA TYR A 315 29.64 3.11 -4.68
C TYR A 315 31.02 3.59 -5.13
N SER A 316 32.05 3.20 -4.39
CA SER A 316 33.44 3.52 -4.70
C SER A 316 33.81 3.03 -6.10
N SER A 317 34.43 3.90 -6.90
CA SER A 317 34.88 3.53 -8.25
C SER A 317 36.02 2.52 -8.27
N ASN A 318 36.68 2.32 -7.12
CA ASN A 318 37.80 1.40 -6.95
C ASN A 318 37.38 0.09 -6.26
N ALA A 319 36.10 -0.06 -5.90
CA ALA A 319 35.61 -1.29 -5.32
C ALA A 319 35.71 -2.45 -6.32
N THR A 320 35.88 -3.65 -5.80
CA THR A 320 35.85 -4.92 -6.51
C THR A 320 34.59 -5.71 -6.16
N ALA A 321 34.13 -5.61 -4.91
CA ALA A 321 32.87 -6.17 -4.45
C ALA A 321 32.35 -5.39 -3.24
N VAL A 322 31.07 -5.06 -3.24
CA VAL A 322 30.34 -4.49 -2.10
C VAL A 322 29.17 -5.41 -1.81
N GLY A 323 28.80 -5.63 -0.56
CA GLY A 323 27.72 -6.56 -0.24
C GLY A 323 26.33 -5.94 -0.37
N ASN A 324 25.48 -6.22 0.63
CA ASN A 324 24.08 -5.80 0.65
C ASN A 324 23.94 -4.37 1.21
N LEU A 325 22.91 -3.67 0.74
CA LEU A 325 22.50 -2.36 1.22
C LEU A 325 21.00 -2.38 1.52
N SER A 326 20.60 -2.01 2.74
CA SER A 326 19.20 -1.81 3.08
C SER A 326 18.96 -0.42 3.67
N LEU A 327 17.89 0.21 3.21
CA LEU A 327 17.33 1.44 3.76
C LEU A 327 15.87 1.17 4.12
N THR A 328 15.55 1.20 5.41
CA THR A 328 14.22 0.87 5.92
C THR A 328 13.64 2.01 6.74
N GLY A 329 12.48 2.52 6.35
CA GLY A 329 11.82 3.60 7.07
C GLY A 329 12.55 4.94 7.02
N CYS A 330 13.48 5.13 6.09
CA CYS A 330 14.28 6.36 6.00
C CYS A 330 13.54 7.49 5.26
N TYR A 331 13.85 8.73 5.63
CA TYR A 331 13.50 9.93 4.88
C TYR A 331 14.75 10.46 4.17
N ILE A 332 14.76 10.46 2.83
CA ILE A 332 15.96 10.77 2.02
C ILE A 332 15.64 11.94 1.11
N HIS A 333 16.33 13.06 1.27
CA HIS A 333 15.96 14.27 0.54
C HIS A 333 17.08 15.25 0.27
N GLU A 334 16.83 16.14 -0.71
CA GLU A 334 17.67 17.30 -1.05
C GLU A 334 19.09 16.93 -1.53
N TYR A 335 19.22 15.97 -2.45
CA TYR A 335 20.49 15.66 -3.14
C TYR A 335 20.48 16.16 -4.58
N THR A 336 21.63 16.63 -5.06
CA THR A 336 21.71 17.29 -6.38
C THR A 336 21.53 16.30 -7.54
N LYS A 337 22.09 15.09 -7.45
CA LYS A 337 22.25 14.18 -8.60
C LYS A 337 21.49 12.85 -8.46
N SER A 338 21.91 11.96 -7.56
CA SER A 338 21.42 10.56 -7.58
C SER A 338 21.03 10.06 -6.20
N LEU A 339 20.05 9.14 -6.17
CA LEU A 339 19.82 8.31 -5.00
C LEU A 339 20.98 7.30 -4.86
N ILE A 340 21.33 6.62 -5.95
CA ILE A 340 22.47 5.70 -6.04
C ILE A 340 23.35 6.05 -7.24
N ALA A 341 24.65 6.22 -6.99
CA ALA A 341 25.67 6.43 -8.01
C ALA A 341 26.71 5.28 -8.06
N ALA A 342 26.73 4.55 -9.17
CA ALA A 342 27.71 3.51 -9.51
C ALA A 342 28.10 3.53 -11.00
N GLY A 343 28.27 4.74 -11.57
CA GLY A 343 28.40 4.94 -13.02
C GLY A 343 29.77 4.62 -13.64
N SER A 344 30.82 4.37 -12.84
CA SER A 344 32.20 4.21 -13.35
C SER A 344 33.02 3.04 -12.80
N GLY A 345 32.66 2.50 -11.63
CA GLY A 345 33.32 1.32 -11.05
C GLY A 345 32.89 0.03 -11.72
N GLU A 346 33.69 -1.02 -11.60
CA GLU A 346 33.41 -2.37 -12.13
C GLU A 346 33.49 -3.36 -10.97
N PHE A 347 32.34 -3.67 -10.38
CA PHE A 347 32.22 -4.50 -9.18
C PHE A 347 30.91 -5.29 -9.15
N THR A 348 30.82 -6.28 -8.29
CA THR A 348 29.54 -6.93 -7.94
C THR A 348 28.95 -6.32 -6.67
N THR A 349 27.63 -6.17 -6.61
CA THR A 349 26.91 -5.86 -5.38
C THR A 349 25.71 -6.77 -5.18
N GLY A 350 25.39 -7.06 -3.91
CA GLY A 350 24.30 -7.95 -3.52
C GLY A 350 22.93 -7.30 -3.68
N ASP A 351 22.07 -7.55 -2.70
CA ASP A 351 20.72 -7.01 -2.66
C ASP A 351 20.73 -5.54 -2.18
N ILE A 352 20.05 -4.69 -2.92
CA ILE A 352 19.78 -3.30 -2.59
C ILE A 352 18.29 -3.16 -2.30
N LEU A 353 17.93 -2.77 -1.07
CA LEU A 353 16.55 -2.66 -0.61
C LEU A 353 16.24 -1.24 -0.14
N PHE A 354 15.16 -0.67 -0.66
CA PHE A 354 14.49 0.49 -0.09
C PHE A 354 13.09 0.07 0.33
N GLU A 355 12.86 -0.03 1.63
CA GLU A 355 11.59 -0.43 2.20
C GLU A 355 10.99 0.69 3.05
N ASN A 356 9.72 1.00 2.82
CA ASN A 356 8.99 2.02 3.59
C ASN A 356 9.70 3.40 3.65
N CYS A 357 10.49 3.74 2.63
CA CYS A 357 11.22 4.99 2.57
C CYS A 357 10.35 6.12 2.00
N LEU A 358 10.63 7.36 2.40
CA LEU A 358 10.18 8.56 1.71
C LEU A 358 11.39 9.20 1.05
N VAL A 359 11.38 9.30 -0.27
CA VAL A 359 12.47 9.87 -1.06
C VAL A 359 11.92 11.07 -1.84
N THR A 360 12.47 12.26 -1.61
CA THR A 360 12.00 13.46 -2.29
C THR A 360 13.14 14.39 -2.67
N GLU A 361 12.92 15.27 -3.65
CA GLU A 361 13.84 16.38 -3.95
C GLU A 361 15.29 15.95 -4.27
N ILE A 362 15.40 14.81 -4.98
CA ILE A 362 16.65 14.38 -5.59
C ILE A 362 16.52 14.61 -7.09
N TYR A 363 17.22 15.62 -7.62
CA TYR A 363 16.78 16.29 -8.85
C TYR A 363 17.36 15.75 -10.17
N ASN A 364 18.40 14.90 -10.11
CA ASN A 364 19.17 14.51 -11.29
C ASN A 364 19.73 15.71 -12.06
N ASP A 365 20.33 16.68 -11.37
CA ASP A 365 21.13 17.72 -12.03
C ASP A 365 22.50 17.18 -12.46
N GLY A 366 22.47 16.18 -13.35
CA GLY A 366 23.58 15.31 -13.69
C GLY A 366 23.41 13.91 -13.11
N GLY A 367 23.95 12.90 -13.81
CA GLY A 367 23.77 11.49 -13.43
C GLY A 367 22.40 10.90 -13.81
N ASP A 368 22.21 9.63 -13.45
CA ASP A 368 20.95 8.89 -13.49
C ASP A 368 20.51 8.61 -12.03
N PHE A 369 19.23 8.33 -11.76
CA PHE A 369 18.72 8.36 -10.37
C PHE A 369 19.24 7.17 -9.56
N ILE A 370 19.17 5.97 -10.14
CA ILE A 370 19.86 4.74 -9.71
C ILE A 370 20.71 4.26 -10.89
N ASP A 371 22.03 4.43 -10.80
CA ASP A 371 22.96 4.27 -11.94
C ASP A 371 24.01 3.16 -11.74
N PHE A 372 23.94 2.07 -12.52
CA PHE A 372 24.91 0.97 -12.56
C PHE A 372 25.36 0.69 -14.00
N ARG A 373 26.52 1.20 -14.43
CA ARG A 373 26.92 1.11 -15.85
C ARG A 373 27.93 0.02 -16.20
N LYS A 374 28.73 -0.38 -15.23
CA LYS A 374 29.79 -1.37 -15.39
C LYS A 374 29.83 -2.39 -14.26
N SER A 375 28.86 -2.31 -13.36
CA SER A 375 28.75 -3.15 -12.18
C SER A 375 27.52 -4.04 -12.28
N PHE A 376 27.52 -5.09 -11.49
CA PHE A 376 26.41 -6.04 -11.38
C PHE A 376 25.73 -5.92 -10.01
N PRO A 377 24.55 -5.27 -9.93
CA PRO A 377 23.68 -5.42 -8.77
C PRO A 377 22.86 -6.71 -8.89
N GLN A 378 22.90 -7.57 -7.87
CA GLN A 378 22.11 -8.80 -7.84
C GLN A 378 20.61 -8.50 -7.83
N SER A 379 20.18 -7.57 -6.98
CA SER A 379 18.78 -7.14 -6.88
C SER A 379 18.69 -5.68 -6.47
N ILE A 380 17.71 -4.96 -7.01
CA ILE A 380 17.30 -3.62 -6.58
C ILE A 380 15.80 -3.68 -6.33
N THR A 381 15.41 -3.57 -5.06
CA THR A 381 14.01 -3.64 -4.64
C THR A 381 13.58 -2.33 -4.00
N LEU A 382 12.54 -1.72 -4.57
CA LEU A 382 11.78 -0.62 -3.98
C LEU A 382 10.44 -1.19 -3.53
N SER A 383 10.19 -1.22 -2.23
CA SER A 383 8.95 -1.76 -1.64
C SER A 383 8.31 -0.77 -0.68
N ASN A 384 6.98 -0.64 -0.75
CA ASN A 384 6.20 0.18 0.19
C ASN A 384 6.71 1.63 0.35
N SER A 385 7.44 2.15 -0.65
CA SER A 385 8.16 3.41 -0.56
C SER A 385 7.49 4.50 -1.40
N THR A 386 7.77 5.75 -1.06
CA THR A 386 7.24 6.93 -1.76
C THR A 386 8.39 7.69 -2.39
N PHE A 387 8.28 7.98 -3.68
CA PHE A 387 9.23 8.78 -4.43
C PHE A 387 8.47 10.01 -4.95
N ALA A 388 8.84 11.20 -4.49
CA ALA A 388 8.15 12.44 -4.81
C ALA A 388 9.10 13.47 -5.39
N ASN A 389 8.74 14.13 -6.48
CA ASN A 389 9.55 15.21 -7.06
C ASN A 389 11.00 14.80 -7.42
N CYS A 390 11.21 13.50 -7.70
CA CYS A 390 12.52 12.95 -8.02
C CYS A 390 12.81 12.99 -9.52
N ALA A 391 14.08 13.22 -9.86
CA ALA A 391 14.60 13.23 -11.22
C ALA A 391 13.85 14.21 -12.15
N THR A 392 13.60 15.43 -11.70
CA THR A 392 12.75 16.43 -12.38
C THR A 392 13.53 17.47 -13.21
N VAL A 393 14.86 17.60 -13.06
CA VAL A 393 15.64 18.64 -13.76
C VAL A 393 16.15 18.16 -15.12
N ASN A 394 17.14 17.25 -15.17
CA ASN A 394 17.69 16.73 -16.43
C ASN A 394 17.19 15.32 -16.75
N ALA A 395 15.98 14.95 -16.32
CA ALA A 395 15.47 13.57 -16.27
C ALA A 395 15.97 12.68 -17.43
N ARG A 396 16.94 11.82 -17.10
CA ARG A 396 17.46 10.78 -17.97
C ARG A 396 16.75 9.48 -17.63
N ASP A 397 17.32 8.71 -16.71
CA ASP A 397 16.81 7.38 -16.40
C ASP A 397 16.59 7.24 -14.89
N PHE A 398 15.44 6.71 -14.49
CA PHE A 398 15.16 6.42 -13.09
C PHE A 398 15.99 5.21 -12.64
N PHE A 399 15.89 4.10 -13.37
CA PHE A 399 16.84 3.00 -13.32
C PHE A 399 17.72 2.99 -14.56
N ARG A 400 19.04 2.96 -14.36
CA ARG A 400 20.00 2.73 -15.43
C ARG A 400 20.91 1.55 -15.14
N LEU A 401 20.80 0.53 -15.99
CA LEU A 401 21.71 -0.61 -16.02
C LEU A 401 22.25 -0.80 -17.43
N ASP A 402 23.58 -0.75 -17.61
CA ASP A 402 24.21 -0.97 -18.90
C ASP A 402 24.83 -2.38 -18.97
N GLY A 403 24.59 -3.10 -20.07
CA GLY A 403 25.13 -4.44 -20.33
C GLY A 403 26.39 -4.47 -21.21
N ALA A 404 26.70 -5.64 -21.78
CA ALA A 404 27.94 -5.94 -22.49
C ALA A 404 28.17 -5.03 -23.70
N ALA A 405 27.10 -4.66 -24.42
CA ALA A 405 27.16 -3.74 -25.55
C ALA A 405 27.62 -2.31 -25.17
N LYS A 406 27.77 -2.02 -23.87
CA LYS A 406 28.24 -0.76 -23.30
C LYS A 406 29.48 -0.92 -22.42
N GLY A 407 30.09 -2.11 -22.45
CA GLY A 407 31.35 -2.40 -21.76
C GLY A 407 31.18 -2.86 -20.32
N ASN A 408 30.00 -3.35 -19.92
CA ASN A 408 29.84 -4.06 -18.66
C ASN A 408 30.28 -5.52 -18.84
N SER A 409 31.30 -5.95 -18.10
CA SER A 409 31.89 -7.29 -18.20
C SER A 409 31.05 -8.37 -17.51
N PHE A 410 30.13 -7.99 -16.63
CA PHE A 410 29.26 -8.92 -15.91
C PHE A 410 28.01 -9.35 -16.68
N ASP A 411 27.67 -8.68 -17.79
CA ASP A 411 26.64 -9.17 -18.72
C ASP A 411 27.22 -10.31 -19.58
N ASP A 412 27.57 -11.40 -18.91
CA ASP A 412 28.31 -12.56 -19.41
C ASP A 412 27.44 -13.82 -19.57
N GLY A 413 26.14 -13.69 -19.27
CA GLY A 413 25.16 -14.78 -19.25
C GLY A 413 25.13 -15.61 -17.96
N ALA A 414 26.03 -15.35 -17.00
CA ALA A 414 26.02 -15.94 -15.66
C ALA A 414 25.40 -15.02 -14.61
N HIS A 415 25.39 -13.71 -14.86
CA HIS A 415 24.79 -12.70 -13.99
C HIS A 415 23.54 -12.10 -14.65
N THR A 416 22.43 -12.08 -13.91
CA THR A 416 21.17 -11.45 -14.31
C THR A 416 20.70 -10.56 -13.15
N PRO A 417 20.55 -9.24 -13.37
CA PRO A 417 20.18 -8.29 -12.33
C PRO A 417 18.67 -8.17 -12.22
N ARG A 418 18.16 -8.20 -10.98
CA ARG A 418 16.73 -8.12 -10.70
C ARG A 418 16.30 -6.74 -10.23
N ILE A 419 15.24 -6.17 -10.81
CA ILE A 419 14.68 -4.87 -10.43
C ILE A 419 13.20 -5.02 -10.09
N VAL A 420 12.84 -4.64 -8.87
CA VAL A 420 11.47 -4.74 -8.36
C VAL A 420 11.00 -3.40 -7.84
N ALA A 421 9.86 -2.94 -8.33
CA ALA A 421 9.07 -1.87 -7.73
C ALA A 421 7.71 -2.43 -7.32
N ARG A 422 7.45 -2.55 -6.01
CA ARG A 422 6.17 -3.05 -5.50
C ARG A 422 5.54 -2.14 -4.46
N ASN A 423 4.23 -1.93 -4.59
CA ASN A 423 3.46 -1.17 -3.61
C ASN A 423 4.08 0.20 -3.35
N ASN A 424 4.60 0.90 -4.36
CA ASN A 424 5.18 2.23 -4.20
C ASN A 424 4.24 3.33 -4.67
N THR A 425 4.45 4.55 -4.19
CA THR A 425 3.82 5.75 -4.72
C THR A 425 4.90 6.61 -5.39
N PHE A 426 4.83 6.75 -6.71
CA PHE A 426 5.65 7.66 -7.52
C PHE A 426 4.81 8.89 -7.86
N TYR A 427 5.19 10.05 -7.33
CA TYR A 427 4.50 11.32 -7.58
C TYR A 427 5.47 12.34 -8.19
N ASN A 428 5.11 12.90 -9.35
CA ASN A 428 5.96 13.89 -10.02
C ASN A 428 7.41 13.40 -10.25
N VAL A 429 7.56 12.11 -10.54
CA VAL A 429 8.84 11.45 -10.78
C VAL A 429 9.14 11.46 -12.28
N MET A 430 10.38 11.79 -12.68
CA MET A 430 10.77 11.92 -14.10
C MET A 430 9.98 12.96 -14.90
N ASN A 431 9.17 13.79 -14.22
CA ASN A 431 8.35 14.82 -14.84
C ASN A 431 9.18 16.07 -15.12
N SER A 432 9.98 16.01 -16.19
CA SER A 432 10.78 17.14 -16.68
C SER A 432 10.31 17.60 -18.06
N SER A 433 11.07 18.47 -18.74
CA SER A 433 10.90 18.73 -20.18
C SER A 433 11.85 17.93 -21.08
N SER A 434 12.73 17.08 -20.51
CA SER A 434 13.72 16.30 -21.24
C SER A 434 13.11 15.27 -22.21
N SER A 435 13.83 14.90 -23.27
CA SER A 435 13.43 13.86 -24.22
C SER A 435 13.87 12.44 -23.81
N THR A 436 14.61 12.29 -22.72
CA THR A 436 15.22 11.01 -22.30
C THR A 436 14.50 10.28 -21.17
N LYS A 437 13.31 10.72 -20.74
CA LYS A 437 12.61 10.31 -19.53
C LYS A 437 12.13 8.84 -19.52
N ARG A 438 12.99 7.93 -19.07
CA ARG A 438 12.64 6.52 -18.95
C ARG A 438 12.65 6.08 -17.50
N PHE A 439 11.62 5.36 -17.10
CA PHE A 439 11.64 4.68 -15.82
C PHE A 439 12.68 3.54 -15.83
N TYR A 440 12.73 2.78 -16.92
CA TYR A 440 13.74 1.74 -17.15
C TYR A 440 14.62 2.07 -18.35
N TYR A 441 15.92 2.21 -18.10
CA TYR A 441 16.96 2.16 -19.11
C TYR A 441 17.92 1.03 -18.77
N VAL A 442 17.43 -0.18 -18.99
CA VAL A 442 18.13 -1.43 -18.69
C VAL A 442 18.52 -2.05 -20.03
N ARG A 443 19.81 -2.30 -20.24
CA ARG A 443 20.36 -2.83 -21.50
C ARG A 443 21.15 -4.12 -21.27
N TRP A 444 20.68 -4.89 -20.28
CA TRP A 444 21.25 -6.17 -19.88
C TRP A 444 20.60 -7.28 -20.69
N GLN A 445 21.37 -8.25 -21.18
CA GLN A 445 20.81 -9.33 -21.99
C GLN A 445 19.93 -10.24 -21.13
N ASN A 446 18.79 -10.69 -21.68
CA ASN A 446 17.86 -11.62 -21.02
C ASN A 446 17.26 -11.09 -19.69
N SER A 447 17.05 -9.78 -19.56
CA SER A 447 16.53 -9.13 -18.35
C SER A 447 15.00 -9.24 -18.15
N VAL A 448 14.30 -9.82 -19.13
CA VAL A 448 12.84 -9.86 -19.29
C VAL A 448 12.08 -10.30 -18.02
N GLU A 449 12.54 -11.36 -17.32
CA GLU A 449 11.82 -11.94 -16.16
C GLU A 449 12.10 -11.21 -14.83
N GLU A 450 13.03 -10.25 -14.85
CA GLU A 450 13.56 -9.66 -13.63
C GLU A 450 13.21 -8.18 -13.46
N LEU A 451 12.52 -7.55 -14.44
CA LEU A 451 11.91 -6.24 -14.31
C LEU A 451 10.46 -6.37 -13.85
N ILE A 452 10.18 -6.00 -12.60
CA ILE A 452 8.86 -6.17 -11.99
C ILE A 452 8.33 -4.81 -11.52
N SER A 453 7.10 -4.47 -11.92
CA SER A 453 6.35 -3.33 -11.37
C SER A 453 4.93 -3.74 -11.04
N GLU A 454 4.60 -3.83 -9.74
CA GLU A 454 3.30 -4.32 -9.28
C GLU A 454 2.70 -3.48 -8.16
N ASN A 455 1.37 -3.29 -8.19
CA ASN A 455 0.62 -2.54 -7.18
C ASN A 455 1.16 -1.12 -6.92
N ASN A 456 1.83 -0.48 -7.88
CA ASN A 456 2.35 0.88 -7.69
C ASN A 456 1.31 1.93 -8.10
N ILE A 457 1.39 3.12 -7.51
CA ILE A 457 0.75 4.34 -8.04
C ILE A 457 1.80 5.14 -8.78
N PHE A 458 1.52 5.46 -10.04
CA PHE A 458 2.25 6.42 -10.86
C PHE A 458 1.35 7.63 -11.07
N ALA A 459 1.67 8.75 -10.43
CA ALA A 459 0.86 9.96 -10.41
C ALA A 459 1.65 11.19 -10.86
N GLU A 460 1.05 12.04 -11.69
CA GLU A 460 1.67 13.28 -12.19
C GLU A 460 3.04 13.04 -12.86
N MET A 461 3.16 11.93 -13.58
CA MET A 461 4.43 11.50 -14.20
C MET A 461 4.77 12.28 -15.48
N GLY A 462 3.86 13.15 -15.94
CA GLY A 462 4.02 13.94 -17.15
C GLY A 462 4.17 13.07 -18.40
N ALA A 463 5.18 13.38 -19.22
CA ALA A 463 5.46 12.68 -20.48
C ALA A 463 6.50 11.56 -20.35
N SER A 464 6.78 11.08 -19.13
CA SER A 464 7.66 9.94 -18.93
C SER A 464 7.00 8.63 -19.37
N VAL A 465 7.83 7.63 -19.68
CA VAL A 465 7.42 6.31 -20.15
C VAL A 465 8.16 5.24 -19.37
N TYR A 466 7.71 3.98 -19.45
CA TYR A 466 8.51 2.87 -18.94
C TYR A 466 9.84 2.79 -19.69
N SER A 467 9.81 2.58 -21.01
CA SER A 467 11.01 2.73 -21.83
C SER A 467 10.71 2.91 -23.31
N ASN A 468 11.45 3.80 -23.95
CA ASN A 468 11.58 3.89 -25.40
C ASN A 468 12.96 3.43 -25.90
N GLN A 469 13.76 2.80 -25.03
CA GLN A 469 15.00 2.14 -25.42
C GLN A 469 14.68 0.73 -25.93
N GLY A 470 15.00 0.46 -27.21
CA GLY A 470 14.84 -0.84 -27.88
C GLY A 470 15.67 -1.98 -27.31
N ASP A 471 16.75 -1.70 -26.57
CA ASP A 471 17.54 -2.71 -25.85
C ASP A 471 16.96 -3.06 -24.47
N THR A 472 15.89 -2.40 -24.03
CA THR A 472 15.22 -2.69 -22.74
C THR A 472 14.11 -3.69 -22.95
N ASP A 473 14.17 -4.81 -22.25
CA ASP A 473 13.17 -5.86 -22.36
C ASP A 473 11.82 -5.46 -21.71
N MET A 474 10.74 -6.07 -22.19
CA MET A 474 9.42 -5.95 -21.56
C MET A 474 9.41 -6.68 -20.21
N GLY A 475 9.09 -5.99 -19.12
CA GLY A 475 8.98 -6.59 -17.79
C GLY A 475 7.65 -7.27 -17.50
N THR A 476 7.46 -7.63 -16.23
CA THR A 476 6.17 -8.05 -15.67
C THR A 476 5.49 -6.88 -14.97
N TYR A 477 4.31 -6.51 -15.47
CA TYR A 477 3.48 -5.45 -14.93
C TYR A 477 2.15 -6.01 -14.43
N SER A 478 1.69 -5.58 -13.25
CA SER A 478 0.35 -5.94 -12.80
C SER A 478 -0.21 -4.96 -11.76
N LYS A 479 -1.52 -4.72 -11.82
CA LYS A 479 -2.28 -3.97 -10.80
C LYS A 479 -1.72 -2.58 -10.46
N ASN A 480 -0.95 -1.97 -11.35
CA ASN A 480 -0.51 -0.59 -11.18
C ASN A 480 -1.68 0.38 -11.44
N ASN A 481 -1.59 1.58 -10.87
CA ASN A 481 -2.50 2.69 -11.14
C ASN A 481 -1.75 3.84 -11.82
N TYR A 482 -2.27 4.35 -12.93
CA TYR A 482 -1.67 5.41 -13.73
C TYR A 482 -2.57 6.65 -13.77
N PHE A 483 -2.30 7.64 -12.93
CA PHE A 483 -3.02 8.92 -12.89
C PHE A 483 -2.16 10.03 -13.47
N ASN A 484 -2.59 10.67 -14.56
CA ASN A 484 -1.76 11.65 -15.29
C ASN A 484 -0.37 11.08 -15.68
N ALA A 485 -0.36 9.82 -16.13
CA ALA A 485 0.85 9.04 -16.46
C ALA A 485 0.67 8.23 -17.77
N ALA A 486 0.06 8.83 -18.79
CA ALA A 486 -0.36 8.12 -20.01
C ALA A 486 0.79 7.44 -20.79
N GLY A 487 2.02 7.95 -20.69
CA GLY A 487 3.19 7.38 -21.38
C GLY A 487 3.55 5.96 -20.92
N TYR A 488 3.10 5.54 -19.75
CA TYR A 488 3.29 4.18 -19.24
C TYR A 488 2.35 3.15 -19.92
N LEU A 489 1.32 3.62 -20.63
CA LEU A 489 0.34 2.81 -21.37
C LEU A 489 0.52 2.92 -22.89
N ASP A 490 1.51 3.67 -23.36
CA ASP A 490 1.70 3.96 -24.79
C ASP A 490 2.31 2.75 -25.52
N SER A 491 1.46 2.00 -26.24
CA SER A 491 1.91 0.84 -27.01
C SER A 491 2.80 1.18 -28.23
N SER A 492 3.05 2.47 -28.51
CA SER A 492 3.97 2.89 -29.56
C SER A 492 5.44 2.93 -29.10
N VAL A 493 5.70 2.87 -27.80
CA VAL A 493 7.06 2.74 -27.24
C VAL A 493 7.42 1.28 -26.97
N ASN A 494 8.71 1.02 -26.72
CA ASN A 494 9.25 -0.32 -26.60
C ASN A 494 8.72 -1.09 -25.37
N VAL A 495 8.57 -0.39 -24.25
CA VAL A 495 8.13 -0.96 -22.98
C VAL A 495 6.99 -0.11 -22.43
N TYR A 496 5.88 -0.78 -22.11
CA TYR A 496 4.64 -0.21 -21.57
C TYR A 496 3.92 -1.26 -20.72
N ASP A 497 2.97 -0.86 -19.87
CA ASP A 497 2.11 -1.81 -19.15
C ASP A 497 1.12 -2.47 -20.11
N ASN A 498 1.36 -3.72 -20.44
CA ASN A 498 0.52 -4.53 -21.31
C ASN A 498 -0.46 -5.42 -20.52
N SER A 499 -0.55 -5.26 -19.20
CA SER A 499 -1.45 -6.04 -18.36
C SER A 499 -2.92 -5.65 -18.60
N SER A 500 -3.84 -6.55 -18.23
CA SER A 500 -5.28 -6.30 -18.32
C SER A 500 -5.91 -5.84 -16.99
N ASN A 501 -5.10 -5.66 -15.94
CA ASN A 501 -5.56 -5.42 -14.58
C ASN A 501 -5.02 -4.12 -13.96
N TYR A 502 -4.42 -3.22 -14.76
CA TYR A 502 -4.09 -1.88 -14.30
C TYR A 502 -5.34 -1.00 -14.16
N THR A 503 -5.18 0.12 -13.47
CA THR A 503 -6.22 1.15 -13.31
C THR A 503 -5.67 2.54 -13.68
N THR A 504 -6.56 3.52 -13.87
CA THR A 504 -6.22 4.94 -14.16
C THR A 504 -6.99 5.89 -13.24
N LEU A 505 -7.28 5.42 -12.03
CA LEU A 505 -8.10 6.12 -11.05
C LEU A 505 -7.31 7.29 -10.44
N ASP A 506 -8.01 8.39 -10.16
CA ASP A 506 -7.50 9.47 -9.32
C ASP A 506 -7.30 8.94 -7.89
N PRO A 507 -6.07 8.97 -7.34
CA PRO A 507 -5.82 8.57 -5.96
C PRO A 507 -6.54 9.43 -4.92
N GLY A 508 -6.87 10.68 -5.25
CA GLY A 508 -7.46 11.63 -4.30
C GLY A 508 -6.51 11.97 -3.16
N PHE A 509 -5.23 12.25 -3.49
CA PHE A 509 -4.23 12.60 -2.48
C PHE A 509 -4.69 13.81 -1.64
N ALA A 510 -4.55 13.71 -0.32
CA ALA A 510 -4.99 14.74 0.60
C ALA A 510 -4.27 16.08 0.39
N ASP A 511 -2.94 16.08 0.30
CA ASP A 511 -2.12 17.28 0.06
C ASP A 511 -0.74 16.93 -0.52
N ALA A 512 -0.73 16.38 -1.74
CA ALA A 512 0.50 15.94 -2.41
C ALA A 512 1.55 17.04 -2.58
N ALA A 513 1.13 18.32 -2.68
CA ALA A 513 2.05 19.45 -2.81
C ALA A 513 2.92 19.67 -1.56
N ASN A 514 2.41 19.29 -0.38
CA ASN A 514 3.11 19.36 0.88
C ASN A 514 3.59 17.98 1.39
N GLY A 515 3.60 16.96 0.51
CA GLY A 515 4.11 15.62 0.83
C GLY A 515 3.12 14.69 1.52
N ASP A 516 1.83 15.06 1.62
CA ASP A 516 0.78 14.17 2.11
C ASP A 516 0.11 13.43 0.95
N PHE A 517 0.51 12.17 0.75
CA PHE A 517 -0.02 11.30 -0.29
C PHE A 517 -1.14 10.38 0.21
N THR A 518 -1.78 10.69 1.35
CA THR A 518 -2.90 9.92 1.88
C THR A 518 -3.98 9.76 0.82
N ILE A 519 -4.34 8.51 0.52
CA ILE A 519 -5.23 8.12 -0.57
C ILE A 519 -6.67 8.16 -0.07
N SER A 520 -7.57 8.79 -0.84
CA SER A 520 -9.02 8.77 -0.54
C SER A 520 -9.80 7.81 -1.46
N ASN A 521 -9.17 7.27 -2.50
CA ASN A 521 -9.81 6.35 -3.44
C ASN A 521 -9.95 4.93 -2.86
N GLN A 522 -11.18 4.55 -2.50
CA GLN A 522 -11.45 3.26 -1.85
C GLN A 522 -11.03 2.04 -2.68
N SER A 523 -11.13 2.09 -4.01
CA SER A 523 -10.72 0.95 -4.84
C SER A 523 -9.20 0.73 -4.79
N LEU A 524 -8.40 1.78 -4.72
CA LEU A 524 -6.95 1.66 -4.56
C LEU A 524 -6.59 1.13 -3.16
N ILE A 525 -7.28 1.62 -2.12
CA ILE A 525 -7.12 1.17 -0.73
C ILE A 525 -7.45 -0.33 -0.60
N ASP A 526 -8.64 -0.75 -1.07
CA ASP A 526 -9.12 -2.14 -0.98
C ASP A 526 -8.21 -3.13 -1.74
N ASN A 527 -7.53 -2.67 -2.79
CA ASN A 527 -6.59 -3.48 -3.58
C ASN A 527 -5.12 -3.32 -3.15
N ALA A 528 -4.86 -2.57 -2.07
CA ALA A 528 -3.52 -2.28 -1.55
C ALA A 528 -2.55 -1.68 -2.60
N VAL A 529 -3.05 -0.82 -3.49
CA VAL A 529 -2.24 -0.16 -4.53
C VAL A 529 -1.59 1.10 -3.94
N GLY A 530 -0.28 1.26 -4.14
CA GLY A 530 0.52 2.35 -3.58
C GLY A 530 1.22 2.00 -2.27
N ALA A 531 2.03 2.94 -1.77
CA ALA A 531 2.76 2.78 -0.51
C ALA A 531 1.81 2.61 0.68
N ALA A 532 2.09 1.59 1.51
CA ALA A 532 1.23 1.20 2.62
C ALA A 532 0.97 2.33 3.64
N ARG A 533 1.93 3.23 3.81
CA ARG A 533 1.83 4.36 4.75
C ARG A 533 0.71 5.37 4.43
N TRP A 534 0.16 5.34 3.22
CA TRP A 534 -0.82 6.32 2.75
C TRP A 534 -2.25 5.77 2.59
N ARG A 535 -2.51 4.54 3.03
CA ARG A 535 -3.78 3.83 2.77
C ARG A 535 -4.36 3.16 3.99
#